data_AF-A0A968MN36-F1
#
_entry.id   AF-A0A968MN36-F1
#
_cell.length_a   1.000
_cell.length_b   1.000
_cell.length_c   1.000
_cell.angle_alpha   90.00
_cell.angle_beta   90.00
_cell.angle_gamma   90.00
#
_symmetry.space_group_name_H-M   'P 1'
#
loop_
_entity.id
_entity.type
_entity.pdbx_description
1 polymer ?
#
loop_
_entity_poly.entity_id
_entity_poly.type
_entity_poly.pdbx_seq_one_letter_code
_entity_poly.pdbx_strand_id
1 'polypeptide(L)'
;QAPTLATDPKHPEPTTSPLRPRARRPEDLTEPQLRRLFDTYVGARRRCGETANLRYEEMAAALRKQVPKLMASTGATSVEFKVVIRDGRAVLKALPRHDD
;
A
#
# COMPACT_ATOMS: atom_id res chain seq x y z
N GLN A 1 8.30 21.73 47.78
CA GLN A 1 8.00 22.13 46.39
C GLN A 1 8.94 21.38 45.45
N ALA A 2 8.43 21.04 44.28
CA ALA A 2 8.84 19.94 43.41
C ALA A 2 10.19 20.12 42.67
N PRO A 3 10.84 19.02 42.26
CA PRO A 3 11.84 19.01 41.20
C PRO A 3 11.25 18.38 39.93
N THR A 4 11.30 19.05 38.78
CA THR A 4 11.18 18.35 37.48
C THR A 4 11.99 19.07 36.39
N LEU A 5 13.01 18.35 35.88
CA LEU A 5 13.67 18.59 34.60
C LEU A 5 12.65 18.58 33.46
N ALA A 6 12.76 19.50 32.51
CA ALA A 6 12.20 19.32 31.17
C ALA A 6 13.27 19.62 30.12
N THR A 7 13.77 18.54 29.51
CA THR A 7 14.57 18.54 28.30
C THR A 7 13.66 18.08 27.17
N ASP A 8 13.37 18.93 26.19
CA ASP A 8 12.77 18.50 24.93
C ASP A 8 13.27 19.39 23.77
N PRO A 9 14.17 18.89 22.90
CA PRO A 9 14.49 19.55 21.65
C PRO A 9 13.38 19.28 20.64
N LYS A 10 12.73 20.36 20.18
CA LYS A 10 11.76 20.37 19.08
C LYS A 10 12.40 19.88 17.78
N HIS A 11 12.18 18.61 17.44
CA HIS A 11 12.27 18.16 16.06
C HIS A 11 10.93 18.48 15.37
N PRO A 12 10.88 19.28 14.30
CA PRO A 12 9.67 19.44 13.50
C PRO A 12 9.48 18.15 12.69
N GLU A 13 8.65 17.25 13.21
CA GLU A 13 8.17 16.10 12.44
C GLU A 13 7.33 16.63 11.27
N PRO A 14 7.63 16.29 10.00
CA PRO A 14 6.70 16.54 8.91
C PRO A 14 5.45 15.70 9.15
N THR A 15 4.47 16.31 9.81
CA THR A 15 3.11 15.83 9.95
C THR A 15 2.49 15.78 8.57
N THR A 16 2.71 14.67 7.88
CA THR A 16 1.91 14.27 6.73
C THR A 16 0.93 13.24 7.26
N SER A 17 -0.13 13.69 7.94
CA SER A 17 -1.25 12.83 8.31
C SER A 17 -1.90 12.32 7.02
N PRO A 18 -1.80 11.03 6.65
CA PRO A 18 -2.53 10.55 5.51
C PRO A 18 -3.96 10.34 5.99
N LEU A 19 -4.82 11.31 5.67
CA LEU A 19 -6.25 11.19 5.45
C LEU A 19 -6.72 9.72 5.51
N ARG A 20 -7.39 9.33 6.61
CA ARG A 20 -8.07 8.04 6.73
C ARG A 20 -8.91 7.84 5.46
N PRO A 21 -8.59 6.86 4.60
CA PRO A 21 -9.43 6.63 3.44
C PRO A 21 -10.73 6.00 3.92
N ARG A 22 -11.84 6.75 3.70
CA ARG A 22 -13.20 6.22 3.53
C ARG A 22 -13.14 4.83 2.90
N ALA A 23 -13.89 3.88 3.47
CA ALA A 23 -14.19 2.58 2.88
C ALA A 23 -14.51 2.78 1.39
N ARG A 24 -13.65 2.28 0.50
CA ARG A 24 -13.79 2.44 -0.94
C ARG A 24 -14.40 1.16 -1.49
N ARG A 25 -15.45 1.35 -2.27
CA ARG A 25 -16.09 0.30 -3.05
C ARG A 25 -15.06 -0.37 -3.95
N PRO A 26 -15.20 -1.68 -4.17
CA PRO A 26 -14.12 -2.46 -4.72
C PRO A 26 -14.43 -2.65 -6.21
N GLU A 27 -14.35 -1.59 -7.01
CA GLU A 27 -14.71 -1.65 -8.43
C GLU A 27 -13.68 -0.82 -9.19
N ASP A 28 -12.86 -1.50 -9.98
CA ASP A 28 -11.71 -1.04 -10.77
C ASP A 28 -10.49 -0.47 -10.03
N LEU A 29 -9.31 -0.96 -10.42
CA LEU A 29 -7.97 -0.44 -10.04
C LEU A 29 -7.77 0.98 -10.57
N THR A 30 -8.45 1.90 -9.93
CA THR A 30 -8.36 3.33 -10.22
C THR A 30 -7.04 3.87 -9.67
N GLU A 31 -6.49 4.91 -10.29
CA GLU A 31 -5.29 5.62 -9.82
C GLU A 31 -5.27 5.91 -8.31
N PRO A 32 -6.35 6.37 -7.67
CA PRO A 32 -6.33 6.58 -6.22
C PRO A 32 -6.21 5.28 -5.41
N GLN A 33 -6.72 4.14 -5.90
CA GLN A 33 -6.48 2.85 -5.24
C GLN A 33 -5.03 2.41 -5.41
N LEU A 34 -4.48 2.51 -6.63
CA LEU A 34 -3.07 2.23 -6.91
C LEU A 34 -2.14 3.03 -6.00
N ARG A 35 -2.44 4.33 -5.81
CA ARG A 35 -1.62 5.20 -4.98
C ARG A 35 -1.71 4.85 -3.50
N ARG A 36 -2.88 4.44 -3.01
CA ARG A 36 -3.05 3.94 -1.63
C ARG A 36 -2.32 2.62 -1.42
N LEU A 37 -2.38 1.72 -2.39
CA LEU A 37 -1.67 0.45 -2.37
C LEU A 37 -0.16 0.68 -2.35
N PHE A 38 0.34 1.63 -3.15
CA PHE A 38 1.75 1.99 -3.22
C PHE A 38 2.23 2.60 -1.91
N ASP A 39 1.49 3.55 -1.35
CA ASP A 39 1.78 4.15 -0.05
C ASP A 39 1.87 3.08 1.06
N THR A 40 0.90 2.17 1.08
CA THR A 40 0.89 1.02 2.00
C THR A 40 2.09 0.11 1.78
N TYR A 41 2.46 -0.16 0.52
CA TYR A 41 3.58 -1.02 0.14
C TYR A 41 4.93 -0.42 0.54
N VAL A 42 5.14 0.86 0.26
CA VAL A 42 6.35 1.59 0.65
C VAL A 42 6.46 1.70 2.17
N GLY A 43 5.36 1.99 2.86
CA GLY A 43 5.30 1.99 4.32
C GLY A 43 5.65 0.63 4.91
N ALA A 44 5.11 -0.45 4.35
CA ALA A 44 5.43 -1.83 4.70
C ALA A 44 6.91 -2.19 4.47
N ARG A 45 7.47 -1.86 3.30
CA ARG A 45 8.90 -2.10 3.01
C ARG A 45 9.81 -1.36 3.98
N ARG A 46 9.52 -0.08 4.24
CA ARG A 46 10.27 0.74 5.20
C ARG A 46 10.25 0.13 6.60
N ARG A 47 9.09 -0.35 7.06
CA ARG A 47 8.98 -1.04 8.38
C ARG A 47 9.78 -2.33 8.46
N CYS A 48 9.92 -3.04 7.35
CA CYS A 48 10.76 -4.22 7.23
C CYS A 48 12.25 -3.92 7.04
N GLY A 49 12.65 -2.65 6.94
CA GLY A 49 14.03 -2.26 6.64
C GLY A 49 14.45 -2.51 5.18
N GLU A 50 13.50 -2.75 4.28
CA GLU A 50 13.78 -2.98 2.87
C GLU A 50 13.75 -1.66 2.08
N THR A 51 14.73 -1.44 1.21
CA THR A 51 14.81 -0.23 0.39
C THR A 51 13.66 -0.22 -0.62
N ALA A 52 12.74 0.72 -0.47
CA ALA A 52 11.64 0.92 -1.41
C ALA A 52 12.12 1.57 -2.73
N ASN A 53 12.96 0.85 -3.50
CA ASN A 53 13.41 1.28 -4.84
C ASN A 53 12.32 1.10 -5.92
N LEU A 54 11.12 0.65 -5.54
CA LEU A 54 9.99 0.55 -6.45
C LEU A 54 9.34 1.94 -6.57
N ARG A 55 9.21 2.44 -7.80
CA ARG A 55 8.46 3.66 -8.10
C ARG A 55 6.99 3.35 -8.31
N TYR A 56 6.13 4.34 -8.07
CA TYR A 56 4.68 4.21 -8.30
C TYR A 56 4.39 3.78 -9.74
N GLU A 57 5.07 4.37 -10.72
CA GLU A 57 4.85 4.06 -12.14
C GLU A 57 5.17 2.60 -12.47
N GLU A 58 6.29 2.08 -11.96
CA GLU A 58 6.68 0.67 -12.12
C GLU A 58 5.63 -0.27 -11.52
N MET A 59 5.12 0.07 -10.33
CA MET A 59 4.06 -0.70 -9.68
C MET A 59 2.76 -0.65 -10.49
N ALA A 60 2.33 0.53 -10.93
CA ALA A 60 1.12 0.70 -11.72
C ALA A 60 1.20 -0.04 -13.07
N ALA A 61 2.35 0.04 -13.75
CA ALA A 61 2.60 -0.68 -15.00
C ALA A 61 2.58 -2.21 -14.79
N ALA A 62 3.20 -2.71 -13.71
CA ALA A 62 3.17 -4.13 -13.37
C ALA A 62 1.75 -4.63 -13.09
N LEU A 63 0.98 -3.88 -12.30
CA LEU A 63 -0.40 -4.23 -11.95
C LEU A 63 -1.31 -4.23 -13.17
N ARG A 64 -1.24 -3.19 -14.02
CA ARG A 64 -2.01 -3.12 -15.27
C ARG A 64 -1.72 -4.28 -16.23
N LYS A 65 -0.48 -4.81 -16.23
CA LYS A 65 -0.11 -6.01 -17.02
C LYS A 65 -0.55 -7.31 -16.35
N GLN A 66 -0.56 -7.37 -15.02
CA GLN A 66 -0.93 -8.57 -14.27
C GLN A 66 -2.45 -8.79 -14.22
N VAL A 67 -3.24 -7.72 -14.16
CA VAL A 67 -4.72 -7.79 -14.13
C VAL A 67 -5.29 -8.66 -15.25
N PRO A 68 -5.03 -8.39 -16.55
CA PRO A 68 -5.62 -9.19 -17.63
C PRO A 68 -5.12 -10.63 -17.61
N LYS A 69 -3.87 -10.88 -17.22
CA LYS A 69 -3.31 -12.23 -17.10
C LYS A 69 -3.99 -13.03 -15.98
N LEU A 70 -4.29 -12.38 -14.85
CA LEU A 70 -4.95 -13.00 -13.72
C LEU A 70 -6.45 -13.23 -13.98
N MET A 71 -7.12 -12.28 -14.64
CA MET A 71 -8.50 -12.42 -15.10
C MET A 71 -8.62 -13.57 -16.10
N ALA A 72 -7.70 -13.68 -17.08
CA ALA A 72 -7.69 -14.77 -18.04
C ALA A 72 -7.43 -16.14 -17.39
N SER A 73 -6.58 -16.20 -16.36
CA SER A 73 -6.25 -17.48 -15.69
C SER A 73 -7.33 -17.94 -14.71
N THR A 74 -8.07 -17.00 -14.09
CA THR A 74 -9.03 -17.32 -13.02
C THR A 74 -10.49 -17.15 -13.44
N GLY A 75 -10.76 -16.50 -14.57
CA GLY A 75 -12.11 -16.16 -15.03
C GLY A 75 -12.79 -15.03 -14.25
N ALA A 76 -12.05 -14.31 -13.41
CA ALA A 76 -12.64 -13.31 -12.50
C ALA A 76 -12.98 -11.99 -13.21
N THR A 77 -14.09 -11.38 -12.81
CA THR A 77 -14.59 -10.08 -13.30
C THR A 77 -13.83 -8.88 -12.73
N SER A 78 -13.13 -9.05 -11.61
CA SER A 78 -12.31 -7.99 -11.00
C SER A 78 -11.10 -8.57 -10.28
N VAL A 79 -10.07 -7.74 -10.06
CA VAL A 79 -8.88 -8.11 -9.30
C VAL A 79 -8.62 -7.09 -8.21
N GLU A 80 -8.60 -7.56 -6.97
CA GLU A 80 -8.23 -6.78 -5.78
C GLU A 80 -6.75 -6.99 -5.49
N PHE A 81 -6.01 -5.94 -5.12
CA PHE A 81 -4.61 -6.08 -4.72
C PHE A 81 -4.44 -5.73 -3.24
N LYS A 82 -3.69 -6.55 -2.50
CA LYS A 82 -3.38 -6.36 -1.08
C LYS A 82 -1.89 -6.44 -0.83
N VAL A 83 -1.39 -5.53 0.01
CA VAL A 83 -0.04 -5.62 0.58
C VAL A 83 -0.10 -6.57 1.77
N VAL A 84 0.73 -7.59 1.78
CA VAL A 84 0.93 -8.47 2.94
C VAL A 84 2.41 -8.51 3.29
N ILE A 85 2.74 -8.67 4.57
CA ILE A 85 4.11 -8.91 5.00
C ILE A 85 4.32 -10.42 5.03
N ARG A 86 5.31 -10.90 4.27
CA ARG A 86 5.72 -12.31 4.29
C ARG A 86 7.23 -12.35 4.44
N ASP A 87 7.73 -13.14 5.39
CA ASP A 87 9.18 -13.32 5.59
C ASP A 87 9.93 -12.00 5.86
N GLY A 88 9.28 -11.07 6.57
CA GLY A 88 9.85 -9.74 6.78
C GLY A 88 9.99 -8.92 5.50
N ARG A 89 9.20 -9.19 4.45
CA ARG A 89 9.17 -8.41 3.20
C ARG A 89 7.75 -8.05 2.82
N ALA A 90 7.57 -6.85 2.29
CA ALA A 90 6.28 -6.47 1.73
C ALA A 90 6.10 -7.15 0.38
N VAL A 91 5.01 -7.91 0.24
CA VAL A 91 4.63 -8.56 -1.02
C VAL A 91 3.21 -8.15 -1.40
N LEU A 92 2.98 -7.94 -2.69
CA LEU A 92 1.67 -7.65 -3.26
C LEU A 92 1.00 -8.97 -3.63
N LYS A 93 -0.18 -9.24 -3.08
CA LYS A 93 -1.05 -10.34 -3.49
C LYS A 93 -2.20 -9.81 -4.33
N ALA A 94 -2.41 -10.43 -5.47
CA ALA A 94 -3.59 -10.22 -6.30
C ALA A 94 -4.66 -11.26 -5.93
N LEU A 95 -5.84 -10.80 -5.57
CA LEU A 95 -6.99 -11.61 -5.21
C LEU A 95 -8.06 -11.39 -6.30
N PRO A 96 -8.31 -12.38 -7.17
CA PRO A 96 -9.41 -12.30 -8.11
C PRO A 96 -10.73 -12.26 -7.34
N ARG A 97 -11.63 -11.34 -7.71
CA ARG A 97 -13.00 -11.31 -7.23
C ARG A 97 -13.93 -11.79 -8.33
N HIS A 98 -14.65 -12.87 -8.04
CA HIS A 98 -15.77 -13.33 -8.82
C HIS A 98 -17.03 -12.76 -8.15
N ASP A 99 -17.87 -12.09 -8.94
CA ASP A 99 -19.25 -11.83 -8.54
C ASP A 99 -20.00 -13.15 -8.80
N ASP A 100 -20.64 -13.72 -7.78
CA ASP A 100 -21.41 -14.97 -7.89
C ASP A 100 -22.79 -14.68 -8.50
#